data_AF-A0A9E5G1D3-F1
#
_entry.id   AF-A0A9E5G1D3-F1
#
_cell.length_a   1.000
_cell.length_b   1.000
_cell.length_c   1.000
_cell.angle_alpha   90.00
_cell.angle_beta   90.00
_cell.angle_gamma   90.00
#
_symmetry.space_group_name_H-M   'P 1'
#
loop_
_entity.id
_entity.type
_entity.pdbx_description
1 polymer ?
#
loop_
_entity_poly.entity_id
_entity_poly.type
_entity_poly.pdbx_seq_one_letter_code
_entity_poly.pdbx_strand_id
1 'polypeptide(L)'
;MTFSEKLNFLMDITKTTNSALSLYVSLDASYISRLRRGKRAALRDDGNLRNMAVYFARHCKEAYQKKALCDALALHPFSEDISELSDAITYWLLNVKDSESSPVEQFLGELASAQLDLVPRIYAEIDFPNKDISVFYGVEGKRQAVLFFLNEVAAAEKPQTLLLFSDEETSWMTDDPQFARQWAALMINVLAKGHQLKIIHTVSRDLDEMLSAIGQWMPLYISGSIEPYFYPKKRDGIFRNTLFIAPETAALVSGSVGNQTKRAANLLLRDPAAVKAYEEQFQNYQSLCLPLMSIYNSKDIAAYLKTLYQFESEICRTIIKTESLSLITMPETLFRQICERADLKSLQLGVRLADRRENFHSSLEIDGFTEIISLPEPRELINGNVRLALSDLLETDTVYYTPAEYISHLKSVLEHLQNCEYYHVHISEKHEREDFVIYAKEDRSVLLVKISAPPVALLIKEGNMTAAFWDYLRTLIGEKLFDRPDNTAASERIVKYIKELENTLNQH
;
A
#
# COMPACT_ATOMS: atom_id res chain seq x y z
N MET A 1 10.82 -10.42 12.60
CA MET A 1 11.88 -11.44 12.61
C MET A 1 11.28 -12.81 12.33
N THR A 2 11.81 -13.52 11.35
CA THR A 2 11.51 -14.93 11.08
C THR A 2 12.05 -15.83 12.19
N PHE A 3 11.58 -17.08 12.29
CA PHE A 3 12.10 -18.04 13.26
C PHE A 3 13.63 -18.22 13.16
N SER A 4 14.16 -18.30 11.94
CA SER A 4 15.60 -18.45 11.69
C SER A 4 16.42 -17.26 12.20
N GLU A 5 15.90 -16.04 12.02
CA GLU A 5 16.56 -14.82 12.52
C GLU A 5 16.56 -14.78 14.04
N LYS A 6 15.43 -15.12 14.68
CA LYS A 6 15.31 -15.18 16.14
C LYS A 6 16.27 -16.22 16.73
N LEU A 7 16.34 -17.40 16.11
CA LEU A 7 17.27 -18.45 16.53
C LEU A 7 18.73 -18.05 16.31
N ASN A 8 19.07 -17.43 15.18
CA ASN A 8 20.42 -16.91 14.94
C ASN A 8 20.81 -15.85 15.97
N PHE A 9 19.93 -14.89 16.23
CA PHE A 9 20.14 -13.86 17.24
C PHE A 9 20.48 -14.47 18.61
N LEU A 10 19.65 -15.40 19.11
CA LEU A 10 19.89 -16.06 20.40
C LEU A 10 21.20 -16.84 20.43
N MET A 11 21.53 -17.55 19.34
CA MET A 11 22.78 -18.30 19.24
C MET A 11 24.01 -17.41 19.17
N ASP A 12 23.91 -16.26 18.51
CA ASP A 12 25.03 -15.33 18.34
C ASP A 12 25.31 -14.57 19.64
N ILE A 13 24.27 -14.06 20.34
CA ILE A 13 24.47 -13.35 21.62
C ILE A 13 25.01 -14.29 22.71
N THR A 14 24.61 -15.57 22.71
CA THR A 14 25.09 -16.57 23.67
C THR A 14 26.36 -17.30 23.22
N LYS A 15 26.85 -17.04 22.00
CA LYS A 15 27.96 -17.76 21.35
C LYS A 15 27.75 -19.28 21.33
N THR A 16 26.50 -19.71 21.17
CA THR A 16 26.10 -21.11 21.16
C THR A 16 26.37 -21.75 19.79
N THR A 17 27.03 -22.91 19.78
CA THR A 17 27.22 -23.70 18.56
C THR A 17 26.03 -24.64 18.30
N ASN A 18 25.84 -25.07 17.05
CA ASN A 18 24.77 -26.04 16.71
C ASN A 18 24.92 -27.34 17.50
N SER A 19 26.16 -27.79 17.70
CA SER A 19 26.47 -29.00 18.47
C SER A 19 26.19 -28.82 19.97
N ALA A 20 26.48 -27.63 20.52
CA ALA A 20 26.17 -27.34 21.92
C ALA A 20 24.66 -27.35 22.17
N LEU A 21 23.88 -26.71 21.30
CA LEU A 21 22.42 -26.69 21.44
C LEU A 21 21.82 -28.10 21.27
N SER A 22 22.31 -28.91 20.31
CA SER A 22 21.80 -30.28 20.09
C SER A 22 21.99 -31.24 21.28
N LEU A 23 22.88 -30.93 22.22
CA LEU A 23 23.03 -31.75 23.43
C LEU A 23 21.92 -31.49 24.46
N TYR A 24 21.23 -30.35 24.34
CA TYR A 24 20.20 -29.91 25.29
C TYR A 24 18.78 -30.00 24.74
N VAL A 25 18.64 -30.21 23.44
CA VAL A 25 17.34 -30.40 22.77
C VAL A 25 17.36 -31.69 21.98
N SER A 26 16.22 -32.33 21.78
CA SER A 26 16.13 -33.62 21.07
C SER A 26 16.21 -33.45 19.55
N LEU A 27 17.19 -32.68 19.06
CA LEU A 27 17.42 -32.36 17.65
C LEU A 27 18.90 -32.44 17.30
N ASP A 28 19.22 -33.03 16.14
CA ASP A 28 20.61 -33.10 15.67
C ASP A 28 21.18 -31.73 15.28
N ALA A 29 22.50 -31.56 15.43
CA ALA A 29 23.21 -30.34 15.03
C ALA A 29 22.98 -29.97 13.55
N SER A 30 22.81 -30.97 12.68
CA SER A 30 22.50 -30.77 11.25
C SER A 30 21.08 -30.23 11.04
N TYR A 31 20.13 -30.62 11.89
CA TYR A 31 18.76 -30.12 11.89
C TYR A 31 18.72 -28.66 12.34
N ILE A 32 19.40 -28.35 13.45
CA ILE A 32 19.55 -26.97 13.97
C ILE A 32 20.19 -26.07 12.91
N SER A 33 21.22 -26.55 12.21
CA SER A 33 21.84 -25.82 11.10
C SER A 33 20.88 -25.52 9.94
N ARG A 34 19.90 -26.39 9.67
CA ARG A 34 18.87 -26.16 8.63
C ARG A 34 17.81 -25.16 9.11
N LEU A 35 17.42 -25.21 10.38
CA LEU A 35 16.53 -24.21 11.01
C LEU A 35 17.14 -22.81 10.95
N ARG A 36 18.42 -22.66 11.34
CA ARG A 36 19.16 -21.40 11.27
C ARG A 36 19.27 -20.80 9.88
N ARG A 37 19.27 -21.65 8.84
CA ARG A 37 19.37 -21.26 7.43
C ARG A 37 18.01 -21.06 6.75
N GLY A 38 16.90 -21.16 7.48
CA GLY A 38 15.55 -21.03 6.92
C GLY A 38 15.16 -22.17 5.94
N LYS A 39 15.98 -23.22 5.80
CA LYS A 39 15.72 -24.36 4.89
C LYS A 39 14.67 -25.35 5.44
N ARG A 40 14.16 -25.10 6.65
CA ARG A 40 13.11 -25.89 7.29
C ARG A 40 12.20 -24.92 8.05
N ALA A 41 10.89 -25.16 7.97
CA ALA A 41 9.89 -24.38 8.68
C ALA A 41 10.15 -24.36 10.20
N ALA A 42 9.61 -23.36 10.88
CA ALA A 42 9.70 -23.22 12.33
C ALA A 42 9.28 -24.52 13.04
N LEU A 43 9.94 -24.82 14.16
CA LEU A 43 9.54 -25.95 15.00
C LEU A 43 8.12 -25.72 15.50
N ARG A 44 7.24 -26.71 15.33
CA ARG A 44 5.87 -26.73 15.89
C ARG A 44 5.77 -27.55 17.17
N ASP A 45 6.90 -28.10 17.63
CA ASP A 45 6.99 -28.89 18.85
C ASP A 45 7.34 -27.97 20.03
N ASP A 46 6.32 -27.64 20.82
CA ASP A 46 6.43 -26.81 22.03
C ASP A 46 7.47 -27.33 23.02
N GLY A 47 7.67 -28.65 23.10
CA GLY A 47 8.63 -29.26 24.01
C GLY A 47 10.08 -28.88 23.67
N ASN A 48 10.45 -29.01 22.40
CA ASN A 48 11.79 -28.64 21.94
C ASN A 48 12.03 -27.13 21.98
N LEU A 49 11.01 -26.32 21.67
CA LEU A 49 11.11 -24.86 21.76
C LEU A 49 11.32 -24.37 23.19
N ARG A 50 10.57 -24.92 24.15
CA ARG A 50 10.73 -24.58 25.56
C ARG A 50 12.12 -24.99 26.07
N ASN A 51 12.62 -26.15 25.65
CA ASN A 51 13.99 -26.58 25.98
C ASN A 51 15.06 -25.64 25.41
N MET A 52 14.89 -25.14 24.18
CA MET A 52 15.76 -24.10 23.61
C MET A 52 15.69 -22.81 24.45
N ALA A 53 14.49 -22.36 24.79
CA ALA A 53 14.29 -21.13 25.55
C ALA A 53 14.92 -21.19 26.94
N VAL A 54 14.74 -22.31 27.67
CA VAL A 54 15.40 -22.56 28.96
C VAL A 54 16.92 -22.57 28.80
N TYR A 55 17.44 -23.16 27.73
CA TYR A 55 18.86 -23.14 27.44
C TYR A 55 19.37 -21.70 27.30
N PHE A 56 18.74 -20.89 26.45
CA PHE A 56 19.18 -19.51 26.22
C PHE A 56 19.01 -18.60 27.46
N ALA A 57 17.92 -18.75 28.21
CA ALA A 57 17.72 -18.03 29.47
C ALA A 57 18.86 -18.27 30.47
N ARG A 58 19.38 -19.51 30.55
CA ARG A 58 20.52 -19.86 31.42
C ARG A 58 21.88 -19.36 30.93
N HIS A 59 22.01 -19.09 29.64
CA HIS A 59 23.28 -18.70 29.00
C HIS A 59 23.41 -17.19 28.74
N CYS A 60 22.35 -16.41 28.94
CA CYS A 60 22.38 -14.94 28.92
C CYS A 60 22.80 -14.38 30.29
N LYS A 61 24.10 -14.38 30.58
CA LYS A 61 24.65 -13.96 31.88
C LYS A 61 25.24 -12.56 31.88
N GLU A 62 25.79 -12.13 30.74
CA GLU A 62 26.51 -10.87 30.63
C GLU A 62 25.57 -9.67 30.44
N ALA A 63 25.97 -8.48 30.91
CA ALA A 63 25.15 -7.28 30.85
C ALA A 63 24.72 -6.91 29.41
N TYR A 64 25.59 -7.11 28.41
CA TYR A 64 25.23 -6.87 27.01
C TYR A 64 24.22 -7.89 26.47
N GLN A 65 24.30 -9.16 26.91
CA GLN A 65 23.36 -10.22 26.51
C GLN A 65 21.98 -9.94 27.09
N LYS A 66 21.93 -9.58 28.38
CA LYS A 66 20.68 -9.20 29.06
C LYS A 66 20.03 -8.00 28.39
N LYS A 67 20.81 -6.95 28.06
CA LYS A 67 20.31 -5.77 27.35
C LYS A 67 19.78 -6.11 25.95
N ALA A 68 20.59 -6.80 25.14
CA ALA A 68 20.19 -7.18 23.78
C ALA A 68 18.92 -8.04 23.78
N LEU A 69 18.82 -8.98 24.73
CA LEU A 69 17.64 -9.84 24.87
C LEU A 69 16.40 -9.04 25.32
N CYS A 70 16.55 -8.10 26.28
CA CYS A 70 15.48 -7.19 26.67
C CYS A 70 14.95 -6.36 25.51
N ASP A 71 15.85 -5.75 24.74
CA ASP A 71 15.49 -4.91 23.59
C ASP A 71 14.76 -5.75 22.53
N ALA A 72 15.20 -6.99 22.28
CA ALA A 72 14.59 -7.91 21.33
C ALA A 72 13.20 -8.44 21.77
N LEU A 73 13.01 -8.61 23.09
CA LEU A 73 11.75 -9.08 23.69
C LEU A 73 10.80 -7.94 24.09
N ALA A 74 11.23 -6.67 23.97
CA ALA A 74 10.55 -5.50 24.52
C ALA A 74 10.22 -5.61 26.02
N LEU A 75 11.09 -6.27 26.79
CA LEU A 75 10.92 -6.44 28.25
C LEU A 75 11.70 -5.36 29.00
N HIS A 76 11.01 -4.50 29.74
CA HIS A 76 11.63 -3.54 30.65
C HIS A 76 10.90 -3.53 32.00
N PRO A 77 11.51 -3.94 33.12
CA PRO A 77 12.91 -4.38 33.31
C PRO A 77 13.20 -5.86 32.92
N PHE A 78 14.48 -6.25 32.86
CA PHE A 78 14.92 -7.65 32.67
C PHE A 78 14.48 -8.53 33.85
N SER A 79 13.80 -9.65 33.61
CA SER A 79 13.49 -10.63 34.66
C SER A 79 14.70 -11.53 34.91
N GLU A 80 15.13 -11.63 36.17
CA GLU A 80 16.17 -12.60 36.58
C GLU A 80 15.60 -14.01 36.83
N ASP A 81 14.27 -14.17 36.80
CA ASP A 81 13.64 -15.47 36.90
C ASP A 81 13.78 -16.24 35.59
N ILE A 82 14.51 -17.35 35.63
CA ILE A 82 14.76 -18.22 34.47
C ILE A 82 13.44 -18.76 33.90
N SER A 83 12.43 -19.05 34.74
CA SER A 83 11.13 -19.54 34.28
C SER A 83 10.42 -18.47 33.46
N GLU A 84 10.26 -17.26 34.01
CA GLU A 84 9.60 -16.15 33.31
C GLU A 84 10.34 -15.76 32.02
N LEU A 85 11.68 -15.69 32.08
CA LEU A 85 12.50 -15.38 30.92
C LEU A 85 12.41 -16.47 29.86
N SER A 86 12.38 -17.75 30.27
CA SER A 86 12.20 -18.87 29.33
C SER A 86 10.82 -18.86 28.69
N ASP A 87 9.77 -18.50 29.43
CA ASP A 87 8.42 -18.39 28.88
C ASP A 87 8.34 -17.21 27.90
N ALA A 88 8.98 -16.08 28.19
CA ALA A 88 9.06 -14.93 27.28
C ALA A 88 9.85 -15.26 25.99
N ILE A 89 10.99 -15.95 26.10
CA ILE A 89 11.76 -16.41 24.93
C ILE A 89 10.94 -17.44 24.13
N THR A 90 10.24 -18.35 24.80
CA THR A 90 9.38 -19.34 24.15
C THR A 90 8.27 -18.66 23.38
N TYR A 91 7.56 -17.72 24.02
CA TYR A 91 6.53 -16.90 23.37
C TYR A 91 7.11 -16.14 22.18
N TRP A 92 8.27 -15.51 22.32
CA TRP A 92 8.90 -14.79 21.21
C TRP A 92 9.33 -15.71 20.06
N LEU A 93 9.83 -16.92 20.33
CA LEU A 93 10.17 -17.91 19.31
C LEU A 93 8.93 -18.49 18.61
N LEU A 94 7.83 -18.68 19.35
CA LEU A 94 6.53 -19.16 18.86
C LEU A 94 5.78 -18.11 18.06
N ASN A 95 5.84 -16.86 18.53
CA ASN A 95 5.31 -15.68 17.88
C ASN A 95 6.22 -15.28 16.73
N VAL A 96 6.60 -16.26 15.89
CA VAL A 96 6.93 -16.01 14.50
C VAL A 96 5.79 -15.14 14.01
N LYS A 97 6.09 -13.97 13.43
CA LYS A 97 5.08 -13.30 12.62
C LYS A 97 4.72 -14.34 11.57
N ASP A 98 3.63 -15.10 11.77
CA ASP A 98 2.96 -15.84 10.73
C ASP A 98 2.61 -14.76 9.73
N SER A 99 3.47 -14.60 8.72
CA SER A 99 3.43 -13.57 7.67
C SER A 99 2.57 -12.37 8.09
N GLU A 100 3.11 -11.47 8.92
CA GLU A 100 2.55 -10.12 8.89
C GLU A 100 2.62 -9.71 7.43
N SER A 101 1.46 -9.34 6.89
CA SER A 101 1.29 -8.86 5.52
C SER A 101 2.48 -8.00 5.15
N SER A 102 3.10 -8.26 3.99
CA SER A 102 4.19 -7.39 3.53
C SER A 102 3.73 -5.92 3.56
N PRO A 103 4.63 -4.94 3.72
CA PRO A 103 4.25 -3.52 3.71
C PRO A 103 3.35 -3.14 2.52
N VAL A 104 3.58 -3.77 1.38
CA VAL A 104 2.74 -3.66 0.18
C VAL A 104 1.34 -4.25 0.41
N GLU A 105 1.22 -5.44 1.00
CA GLU A 105 -0.08 -6.03 1.34
C GLU A 105 -0.85 -5.18 2.37
N GLN A 106 -0.17 -4.60 3.37
CA GLN A 106 -0.80 -3.67 4.30
C GLN A 106 -1.32 -2.44 3.56
N PHE A 107 -0.49 -1.83 2.70
CA PHE A 107 -0.88 -0.68 1.88
C PHE A 107 -2.08 -0.99 0.98
N LEU A 108 -2.10 -2.18 0.36
CA LEU A 108 -3.23 -2.64 -0.46
C LEU A 108 -4.49 -2.86 0.39
N GLY A 109 -4.35 -3.36 1.63
CA GLY A 109 -5.46 -3.47 2.58
C GLY A 109 -6.04 -2.11 2.98
N GLU A 110 -5.19 -1.11 3.19
CA GLU A 110 -5.59 0.28 3.46
C GLU A 110 -6.28 0.90 2.24
N LEU A 111 -5.79 0.64 1.02
CA LEU A 111 -6.47 1.02 -0.23
C LEU A 111 -7.83 0.37 -0.37
N ALA A 112 -7.92 -0.95 -0.19
CA ALA A 112 -9.17 -1.69 -0.35
C ALA A 112 -10.24 -1.25 0.66
N SER A 113 -9.84 -0.96 1.90
CA SER A 113 -10.74 -0.53 2.98
C SER A 113 -11.02 0.97 3.00
N ALA A 114 -10.31 1.78 2.21
CA ALA A 114 -10.47 3.23 2.22
C ALA A 114 -11.87 3.65 1.79
N GLN A 115 -12.53 4.40 2.69
CA GLN A 115 -13.84 5.01 2.47
C GLN A 115 -13.84 6.43 3.03
N LEU A 116 -14.56 7.32 2.34
CA LEU A 116 -14.81 8.69 2.80
C LEU A 116 -16.16 8.70 3.50
N ASP A 117 -16.15 8.52 4.82
CA ASP A 117 -17.32 8.75 5.64
C ASP A 117 -17.58 10.26 5.74
N LEU A 118 -18.32 10.78 4.76
CA LEU A 118 -18.86 12.13 4.76
C LEU A 118 -19.99 12.23 5.79
N VAL A 119 -19.68 12.10 7.08
CA VAL A 119 -20.62 12.49 8.12
C VAL A 119 -20.41 13.98 8.35
N PRO A 120 -21.36 14.86 7.96
CA PRO A 120 -21.28 16.26 8.29
C PRO A 120 -21.45 16.37 9.81
N ARG A 121 -20.35 16.46 10.53
CA ARG A 121 -20.37 16.94 11.90
C ARG A 121 -20.21 18.45 11.84
N ILE A 122 -21.28 19.15 12.18
CA ILE A 122 -21.21 20.57 12.52
C ILE A 122 -20.36 20.62 13.79
N TYR A 123 -19.07 20.90 13.64
CA TYR A 123 -18.24 21.22 14.79
C TYR A 123 -18.72 22.55 15.34
N ALA A 124 -18.98 22.59 16.65
CA ALA A 124 -19.56 23.71 17.35
C ALA A 124 -18.87 25.03 16.99
N GLU A 125 -19.58 26.16 17.08
CA GLU A 125 -18.97 27.49 16.99
C GLU A 125 -17.80 27.57 17.98
N ILE A 126 -16.58 27.44 17.46
CA ILE A 126 -15.37 27.56 18.24
C ILE A 126 -15.06 29.05 18.32
N ASP A 127 -14.95 29.59 19.53
CA ASP A 127 -14.50 30.96 19.73
C ASP A 127 -13.01 31.07 19.32
N PHE A 128 -12.76 31.80 18.23
CA PHE A 128 -11.42 31.95 17.69
C PHE A 128 -10.66 33.06 18.43
N PRO A 129 -9.39 32.85 18.80
CA PRO A 129 -8.59 33.95 19.32
C PRO A 129 -8.43 35.02 18.24
N ASN A 130 -9.08 36.17 18.42
CA ASN A 130 -9.08 37.32 17.51
C ASN A 130 -7.76 38.12 17.59
N LYS A 131 -6.64 37.43 17.34
CA LYS A 131 -5.29 37.99 17.32
C LYS A 131 -4.59 37.59 16.02
N ASP A 132 -3.80 38.51 15.48
CA ASP A 132 -2.97 38.27 14.29
C ASP A 132 -1.95 37.14 14.50
N ILE A 133 -1.47 36.99 15.73
CA ILE A 133 -0.55 35.92 16.12
C ILE A 133 -1.03 35.32 17.44
N SER A 134 -1.23 34.00 17.44
CA SER A 134 -1.54 33.21 18.64
C SER A 134 -0.47 32.16 18.86
N VAL A 135 0.00 32.02 20.11
CA VAL A 135 1.09 31.10 20.48
C VAL A 135 0.53 29.99 21.36
N PHE A 136 0.78 28.75 20.97
CA PHE A 136 0.37 27.54 21.70
C PHE A 136 1.59 26.69 22.03
N TYR A 137 1.60 26.06 23.20
CA TYR A 137 2.78 25.34 23.69
C TYR A 137 2.58 23.83 23.74
N GLY A 138 3.62 23.09 23.34
CA GLY A 138 3.64 21.64 23.41
C GLY A 138 2.70 20.97 22.41
N VAL A 139 2.54 19.65 22.58
CA VAL A 139 1.69 18.82 21.71
C VAL A 139 0.22 19.20 21.81
N GLU A 140 -0.31 19.41 23.02
CA GLU A 140 -1.71 19.83 23.20
C GLU A 140 -1.98 21.20 22.60
N GLY A 141 -1.05 22.15 22.77
CA GLY A 141 -1.16 23.45 22.13
C GLY A 141 -1.16 23.34 20.60
N LYS A 142 -0.31 22.48 20.03
CA LYS A 142 -0.30 22.20 18.59
C LYS A 142 -1.65 21.65 18.11
N ARG A 143 -2.17 20.61 18.80
CA ARG A 143 -3.47 19.99 18.48
C ARG A 143 -4.58 21.03 18.46
N GLN A 144 -4.65 21.87 19.50
CA GLN A 144 -5.62 22.97 19.56
C GLN A 144 -5.48 23.94 18.38
N ALA A 145 -4.25 24.35 18.05
CA ALA A 145 -3.98 25.28 16.95
C ALA A 145 -4.36 24.69 15.58
N VAL A 146 -4.13 23.39 15.36
CA VAL A 146 -4.56 22.68 14.14
C VAL A 146 -6.09 22.64 14.03
N LEU A 147 -6.81 22.38 15.13
CA LEU A 147 -8.27 22.41 15.10
C LEU A 147 -8.80 23.81 14.78
N PHE A 148 -8.23 24.86 15.35
CA PHE A 148 -8.59 26.24 14.98
C PHE A 148 -8.34 26.52 13.51
N PHE A 149 -7.15 26.19 13.00
CA PHE A 149 -6.80 26.34 11.59
C PHE A 149 -7.82 25.64 10.67
N LEU A 150 -8.12 24.35 10.90
CA LEU A 150 -9.04 23.61 10.04
C LEU A 150 -10.48 24.12 10.11
N ASN A 151 -10.94 24.59 11.29
CA ASN A 151 -12.28 25.18 11.40
C ASN A 151 -12.37 26.53 10.67
N GLU A 152 -11.34 27.38 10.73
CA GLU A 152 -11.31 28.63 9.96
C GLU A 152 -11.31 28.37 8.46
N VAL A 153 -10.49 27.42 8.00
CA VAL A 153 -10.47 27.03 6.59
C VAL A 153 -11.83 26.45 6.17
N ALA A 154 -12.42 25.59 6.99
CA ALA A 154 -13.75 25.06 6.73
C ALA A 154 -14.83 26.15 6.73
N ALA A 155 -14.65 27.27 7.45
CA ALA A 155 -15.58 28.39 7.46
C ALA A 155 -15.38 29.35 6.26
N ALA A 156 -14.30 29.21 5.49
CA ALA A 156 -14.03 30.07 4.34
C ALA A 156 -15.12 29.97 3.27
N GLU A 157 -15.50 31.12 2.69
CA GLU A 157 -16.51 31.17 1.63
C GLU A 157 -16.02 30.61 0.30
N LYS A 158 -14.70 30.69 0.05
CA LYS A 158 -14.08 30.31 -1.21
C LYS A 158 -13.11 29.15 -1.01
N PRO A 159 -13.17 28.12 -1.87
CA PRO A 159 -12.15 27.09 -1.91
C PRO A 159 -10.77 27.68 -2.18
N GLN A 160 -9.76 27.09 -1.55
CA GLN A 160 -8.35 27.44 -1.73
C GLN A 160 -7.49 26.17 -1.67
N THR A 161 -6.22 26.28 -2.08
CA THR A 161 -5.26 25.18 -1.99
C THR A 161 -4.48 25.27 -0.68
N LEU A 162 -4.67 24.30 0.20
CA LEU A 162 -3.91 24.16 1.42
C LEU A 162 -2.52 23.61 1.10
N LEU A 163 -1.51 24.08 1.82
CA LEU A 163 -0.12 23.64 1.68
C LEU A 163 0.34 23.03 3.00
N LEU A 164 0.57 21.72 3.02
CA LEU A 164 0.94 20.96 4.21
C LEU A 164 2.33 20.34 4.09
N PHE A 165 3.10 20.46 5.16
CA PHE A 165 4.37 19.77 5.32
C PHE A 165 4.58 19.47 6.81
N SER A 166 5.06 18.27 7.14
CA SER A 166 5.53 17.94 8.49
C SER A 166 6.63 16.91 8.39
N ASP A 167 7.77 17.18 9.02
CA ASP A 167 8.86 16.21 9.26
C ASP A 167 8.98 15.86 10.77
N GLU A 168 7.97 16.22 11.55
CA GLU A 168 7.80 15.75 12.93
C GLU A 168 7.17 14.35 12.96
N GLU A 169 7.50 13.57 14.01
CA GLU A 169 6.89 12.26 14.26
C GLU A 169 5.37 12.36 14.30
N THR A 170 4.67 11.42 13.67
CA THR A 170 3.20 11.43 13.55
C THR A 170 2.47 11.22 14.88
N SER A 171 3.18 10.84 15.95
CA SER A 171 2.67 10.62 17.31
C SER A 171 1.85 11.79 17.85
N TRP A 172 2.25 13.04 17.56
CA TRP A 172 1.46 14.21 17.98
C TRP A 172 0.05 14.20 17.38
N MET A 173 -0.15 13.57 16.22
CA MET A 173 -1.43 13.46 15.53
C MET A 173 -2.15 12.14 15.82
N THR A 174 -1.42 11.03 16.04
CA THR A 174 -1.99 9.68 16.17
C THR A 174 -2.17 9.18 17.60
N ASP A 175 -1.36 9.64 18.57
CA ASP A 175 -1.37 9.11 19.95
C ASP A 175 -2.67 9.41 20.71
N ASP A 176 -3.44 10.41 20.28
CA ASP A 176 -4.78 10.70 20.79
C ASP A 176 -5.83 10.31 19.74
N PRO A 177 -6.53 9.17 19.93
CA PRO A 177 -7.56 8.70 18.99
C PRO A 177 -8.79 9.62 18.91
N GLN A 178 -9.06 10.43 19.92
CA GLN A 178 -10.13 11.42 19.85
C GLN A 178 -9.73 12.58 18.95
N PHE A 179 -8.52 13.12 19.14
CA PHE A 179 -7.96 14.16 18.28
C PHE A 179 -7.85 13.68 16.83
N ALA A 180 -7.28 12.49 16.59
CA ALA A 180 -7.10 11.95 15.25
C ALA A 180 -8.43 11.85 14.48
N ARG A 181 -9.51 11.40 15.13
CA ARG A 181 -10.85 11.36 14.55
C ARG A 181 -11.42 12.75 14.27
N GLN A 182 -11.19 13.71 15.16
CA GLN A 182 -11.63 15.10 14.94
C GLN A 182 -10.89 15.74 13.77
N TRP A 183 -9.57 15.58 13.73
CA TRP A 183 -8.72 16.06 12.65
C TRP A 183 -9.14 15.48 11.29
N ALA A 184 -9.32 14.15 11.23
CA ALA A 184 -9.72 13.48 9.99
C ALA A 184 -11.08 13.98 9.49
N ALA A 185 -12.08 14.08 10.37
CA ALA A 185 -13.40 14.56 10.01
C ALA A 185 -13.40 16.04 9.56
N LEU A 186 -12.59 16.90 10.20
CA LEU A 186 -12.43 18.30 9.77
C LEU A 186 -11.74 18.38 8.41
N MET A 187 -10.68 17.61 8.19
CA MET A 187 -9.98 17.56 6.90
C MET A 187 -10.91 17.07 5.79
N ILE A 188 -11.70 16.02 6.04
CA ILE A 188 -12.72 15.53 5.10
C ILE A 188 -13.73 16.64 4.77
N ASN A 189 -14.21 17.40 5.76
CA ASN A 189 -15.12 18.53 5.53
C ASN A 189 -14.47 19.65 4.69
N VAL A 190 -13.20 19.98 4.96
CA VAL A 190 -12.43 20.93 4.15
C VAL A 190 -12.37 20.47 2.69
N LEU A 191 -12.01 19.22 2.43
CA LEU A 191 -11.97 18.66 1.08
C LEU A 191 -13.35 18.61 0.42
N ALA A 192 -14.40 18.27 1.18
CA ALA A 192 -15.78 18.22 0.70
C ALA A 192 -16.31 19.60 0.27
N LYS A 193 -15.80 20.69 0.89
CA LYS A 193 -16.08 22.08 0.47
C LYS A 193 -15.33 22.51 -0.80
N GLY A 194 -14.56 21.61 -1.41
CA GLY A 194 -13.87 21.85 -2.67
C GLY A 194 -12.45 22.42 -2.52
N HIS A 195 -11.94 22.53 -1.28
CA HIS A 195 -10.54 22.86 -1.07
C HIS A 195 -9.64 21.76 -1.63
N GLN A 196 -8.47 22.16 -2.10
CA GLN A 196 -7.43 21.25 -2.58
C GLN A 196 -6.28 21.22 -1.58
N LEU A 197 -5.44 20.18 -1.65
CA LEU A 197 -4.31 20.02 -0.77
C LEU A 197 -3.05 19.69 -1.56
N LYS A 198 -1.98 20.45 -1.34
CA LYS A 198 -0.62 20.07 -1.72
C LYS A 198 0.12 19.64 -0.46
N ILE A 199 0.60 18.41 -0.43
CA ILE A 199 1.31 17.86 0.73
C ILE A 199 2.71 17.41 0.32
N ILE A 200 3.72 17.81 1.10
CA ILE A 200 5.08 17.26 0.96
C ILE A 200 5.28 16.22 2.06
N HIS A 201 5.40 14.96 1.66
CA HIS A 201 5.70 13.85 2.56
C HIS A 201 7.20 13.75 2.83
N THR A 202 7.55 13.45 4.08
CA THR A 202 8.88 12.97 4.41
C THR A 202 8.99 11.50 4.07
N VAL A 203 9.63 11.24 2.92
CA VAL A 203 9.95 9.89 2.50
C VAL A 203 11.24 9.46 3.22
N SER A 204 11.13 8.47 4.11
CA SER A 204 12.30 7.89 4.78
C SER A 204 12.95 6.83 3.88
N ARG A 205 14.14 6.33 4.25
CA ARG A 205 14.76 5.19 3.54
C ARG A 205 14.11 3.86 3.90
N ASP A 206 13.32 3.85 4.96
CA ASP A 206 12.60 2.67 5.38
C ASP A 206 11.31 2.61 4.56
N LEU A 207 11.28 1.67 3.61
CA LEU A 207 10.13 1.45 2.75
C LEU A 207 8.87 1.13 3.56
N ASP A 208 9.01 0.45 4.70
CA ASP A 208 7.89 0.05 5.56
C ASP A 208 7.26 1.30 6.20
N GLU A 209 8.10 2.20 6.71
CA GLU A 209 7.67 3.48 7.26
C GLU A 209 7.04 4.36 6.18
N MET A 210 7.62 4.38 4.97
CA MET A 210 7.11 5.13 3.83
C MET A 210 5.71 4.65 3.42
N LEU A 211 5.54 3.36 3.17
CA LEU A 211 4.26 2.78 2.76
C LEU A 211 3.21 2.95 3.86
N SER A 212 3.58 2.75 5.14
CA SER A 212 2.66 2.96 6.26
C SER A 212 2.26 4.43 6.40
N ALA A 213 3.19 5.37 6.29
CA ALA A 213 2.89 6.81 6.39
C ALA A 213 1.98 7.29 5.26
N ILE A 214 2.24 6.85 4.02
CA ILE A 214 1.40 7.21 2.86
C ILE A 214 0.03 6.54 2.97
N GLY A 215 -0.02 5.28 3.39
CA GLY A 215 -1.25 4.51 3.51
C GLY A 215 -2.22 5.09 4.56
N GLN A 216 -1.72 5.70 5.64
CA GLN A 216 -2.57 6.45 6.60
C GLN A 216 -3.36 7.61 5.96
N TRP A 217 -2.89 8.16 4.83
CA TRP A 217 -3.57 9.22 4.08
C TRP A 217 -4.58 8.68 3.05
N MET A 218 -4.68 7.36 2.88
CA MET A 218 -5.50 6.73 1.85
C MET A 218 -6.97 7.14 1.88
N PRO A 219 -7.64 7.25 3.05
CA PRO A 219 -9.03 7.74 3.10
C PRO A 219 -9.18 9.18 2.61
N LEU A 220 -8.12 10.00 2.63
CA LEU A 220 -8.15 11.35 2.11
C LEU A 220 -7.81 11.39 0.61
N TYR A 221 -6.90 10.52 0.15
CA TYR A 221 -6.52 10.42 -1.27
C TYR A 221 -7.69 10.06 -2.17
N ILE A 222 -8.61 9.21 -1.72
CA ILE A 222 -9.82 8.85 -2.49
C ILE A 222 -10.73 10.06 -2.80
N SER A 223 -10.51 11.23 -2.18
CA SER A 223 -11.19 12.47 -2.56
C SER A 223 -10.79 12.97 -3.96
N GLY A 224 -9.60 12.62 -4.45
CA GLY A 224 -8.99 13.18 -5.66
C GLY A 224 -8.55 14.65 -5.54
N SER A 225 -8.64 15.25 -4.36
CA SER A 225 -8.31 16.67 -4.13
C SER A 225 -6.90 16.90 -3.57
N ILE A 226 -6.03 15.88 -3.62
CA ILE A 226 -4.71 15.92 -2.98
C ILE A 226 -3.62 15.68 -4.02
N GLU A 227 -2.62 16.56 -4.01
CA GLU A 227 -1.37 16.41 -4.76
C GLU A 227 -0.21 16.14 -3.80
N PRO A 228 0.27 14.88 -3.70
CA PRO A 228 1.40 14.54 -2.86
C PRO A 228 2.75 14.71 -3.58
N TYR A 229 3.71 15.27 -2.85
CA TYR A 229 5.09 15.50 -3.28
C TYR A 229 6.05 14.90 -2.26
N PHE A 230 7.32 14.72 -2.64
CA PHE A 230 8.38 14.34 -1.72
C PHE A 230 9.71 15.01 -2.09
N TYR A 231 10.57 15.20 -1.10
CA TYR A 231 11.92 15.72 -1.32
C TYR A 231 12.90 14.54 -1.52
N PRO A 232 13.60 14.45 -2.67
CA PRO A 232 14.37 13.25 -3.02
C PRO A 232 15.71 13.12 -2.28
N LYS A 233 16.16 14.15 -1.55
CA LYS A 233 17.46 14.13 -0.86
C LYS A 233 17.30 13.86 0.63
N LYS A 234 18.30 13.20 1.21
CA LYS A 234 18.35 12.90 2.64
C LYS A 234 18.43 14.19 3.47
N ARG A 235 17.65 14.23 4.55
CA ARG A 235 17.74 15.24 5.62
C ARG A 235 18.33 14.60 6.88
N ASP A 236 18.99 15.40 7.71
CA ASP A 236 19.59 14.93 8.97
C ASP A 236 18.54 14.74 10.10
N GLY A 237 17.34 15.31 9.93
CA GLY A 237 16.22 15.19 10.87
C GLY A 237 16.44 15.93 12.19
N ILE A 238 17.47 16.79 12.28
CA ILE A 238 17.80 17.52 13.51
C ILE A 238 16.76 18.61 13.75
N PHE A 239 16.52 19.44 12.75
CA PHE A 239 15.45 20.44 12.77
C PHE A 239 14.24 19.88 12.06
N ARG A 240 13.12 19.93 12.77
CA ARG A 240 11.83 19.49 12.29
C ARG A 240 10.86 20.67 12.30
N ASN A 241 10.10 20.86 11.24
CA ASN A 241 9.07 21.85 11.07
C ASN A 241 7.73 21.22 10.66
N THR A 242 6.64 21.79 11.16
CA THR A 242 5.28 21.57 10.64
C THR A 242 4.78 22.89 10.05
N LEU A 243 4.27 22.84 8.82
CA LEU A 243 3.67 23.95 8.09
C LEU A 243 2.27 23.53 7.62
N PHE A 244 1.24 24.24 8.06
CA PHE A 244 -0.12 24.12 7.52
C PHE A 244 -0.52 25.52 7.06
N ILE A 245 -0.68 25.74 5.77
CA ILE A 245 -0.89 27.07 5.21
C ILE A 245 -2.16 27.06 4.37
N ALA A 246 -3.04 28.00 4.65
CA ALA A 246 -4.20 28.35 3.86
C ALA A 246 -4.01 29.81 3.42
N PRO A 247 -3.54 30.07 2.18
CA PRO A 247 -3.08 31.40 1.74
C PRO A 247 -4.05 32.55 2.05
N GLU A 248 -5.35 32.28 1.96
CA GLU A 248 -6.42 33.27 2.15
C GLU A 248 -7.03 33.26 3.56
N THR A 249 -6.41 32.55 4.52
CA THR A 249 -6.99 32.35 5.86
C THR A 249 -5.98 32.45 6.99
N ALA A 250 -5.01 31.53 7.04
CA ALA A 250 -4.08 31.44 8.17
C ALA A 250 -2.86 30.57 7.82
N ALA A 251 -1.84 30.61 8.67
CA ALA A 251 -0.73 29.66 8.66
C ALA A 251 -0.43 29.15 10.08
N LEU A 252 -0.26 27.85 10.24
CA LEU A 252 0.26 27.22 11.45
C LEU A 252 1.71 26.78 11.21
N VAL A 253 2.61 27.24 12.06
CA VAL A 253 4.04 26.94 11.99
C VAL A 253 4.51 26.40 13.33
N SER A 254 5.19 25.26 13.29
CA SER A 254 5.87 24.64 14.44
C SER A 254 7.32 24.34 14.06
N GLY A 255 8.21 24.48 15.03
CA GLY A 255 9.61 24.05 14.92
C GLY A 255 10.03 23.29 16.16
N SER A 256 10.77 22.19 15.97
CA SER A 256 11.36 21.40 17.05
C SER A 256 12.76 20.90 16.69
N VAL A 257 13.53 20.54 17.72
CA VAL A 257 14.88 19.97 17.57
C VAL A 257 14.87 18.55 18.12
N GLY A 258 15.15 17.57 17.25
CA GLY A 258 14.98 16.15 17.55
C GLY A 258 13.57 15.86 18.09
N ASN A 259 13.48 15.23 19.26
CA ASN A 259 12.21 14.84 19.88
C ASN A 259 11.76 15.81 20.99
N GLN A 260 12.33 17.02 21.04
CA GLN A 260 12.02 18.02 22.07
C GLN A 260 10.77 18.84 21.73
N THR A 261 9.60 18.21 21.81
CA THR A 261 8.31 18.84 21.47
C THR A 261 7.56 19.41 22.68
N LYS A 262 7.92 19.02 23.91
CA LYS A 262 7.17 19.36 25.15
C LYS A 262 6.97 20.87 25.39
N ARG A 263 7.91 21.70 24.94
CA ARG A 263 7.86 23.18 25.07
C ARG A 263 7.95 23.89 23.73
N ALA A 264 7.76 23.17 22.63
CA ALA A 264 7.77 23.78 21.30
C ALA A 264 6.66 24.83 21.22
N ALA A 265 7.00 25.99 20.65
CA ALA A 265 6.05 27.05 20.37
C ALA A 265 5.43 26.79 19.00
N ASN A 266 4.11 26.76 18.94
CA ASN A 266 3.32 26.59 17.74
C ASN A 266 2.60 27.91 17.49
N LEU A 267 2.83 28.49 16.32
CA LEU A 267 2.35 29.81 15.96
C LEU A 267 1.20 29.69 14.98
N LEU A 268 0.03 30.16 15.36
CA LEU A 268 -1.10 30.37 14.45
C LEU A 268 -1.10 31.83 14.02
N LEU A 269 -0.89 32.05 12.73
CA LEU A 269 -0.67 33.35 12.09
C LEU A 269 -1.86 33.69 11.20
N ARG A 270 -2.38 34.91 11.33
CA ARG A 270 -3.47 35.48 10.52
C ARG A 270 -3.06 36.79 9.84
N ASP A 271 -1.88 37.32 10.17
CA ASP A 271 -1.31 38.46 9.45
C ASP A 271 -1.04 38.10 7.98
N PRO A 272 -1.63 38.82 7.00
CA PRO A 272 -1.50 38.47 5.58
C PRO A 272 -0.05 38.46 5.06
N ALA A 273 0.81 39.34 5.58
CA ALA A 273 2.20 39.39 5.16
C ALA A 273 2.98 38.17 5.67
N ALA A 274 2.75 37.75 6.92
CA ALA A 274 3.32 36.53 7.47
C ALA A 274 2.82 35.27 6.76
N VAL A 275 1.51 35.15 6.50
CA VAL A 275 0.95 34.00 5.75
C VAL A 275 1.59 33.89 4.37
N LYS A 276 1.69 35.01 3.63
CA LYS A 276 2.32 35.04 2.32
C LYS A 276 3.81 34.66 2.35
N ALA A 277 4.55 35.10 3.37
CA ALA A 277 5.96 34.72 3.52
C ALA A 277 6.15 33.20 3.70
N TYR A 278 5.27 32.55 4.47
CA TYR A 278 5.31 31.09 4.63
C TYR A 278 4.80 30.35 3.39
N GLU A 279 3.82 30.91 2.67
CA GLU A 279 3.43 30.38 1.36
C GLU A 279 4.62 30.36 0.38
N GLU A 280 5.34 31.48 0.24
CA GLU A 280 6.54 31.57 -0.60
C GLU A 280 7.62 30.58 -0.14
N GLN A 281 7.81 30.42 1.17
CA GLN A 281 8.72 29.42 1.72
C GLN A 281 8.32 27.98 1.33
N PHE A 282 7.04 27.64 1.43
CA PHE A 282 6.54 26.33 1.03
C PHE A 282 6.75 26.10 -0.47
N GLN A 283 6.41 27.06 -1.31
CA GLN A 283 6.57 26.96 -2.76
C GLN A 283 8.04 26.80 -3.17
N ASN A 284 8.95 27.52 -2.49
CA ASN A 284 10.40 27.34 -2.67
C ASN A 284 10.82 25.90 -2.33
N TYR A 285 10.32 25.33 -1.24
CA TYR A 285 10.61 23.94 -0.90
C TYR A 285 9.99 22.95 -1.89
N GLN A 286 8.74 23.18 -2.31
CA GLN A 286 8.05 22.38 -3.32
C GLN A 286 8.80 22.35 -4.65
N SER A 287 9.44 23.46 -5.06
CA SER A 287 10.24 23.52 -6.29
C SER A 287 11.44 22.56 -6.31
N LEU A 288 11.86 22.09 -5.13
CA LEU A 288 12.94 21.11 -4.97
C LEU A 288 12.41 19.67 -4.84
N CYS A 289 11.09 19.50 -4.78
CA CYS A 289 10.41 18.22 -4.60
C CYS A 289 9.99 17.61 -5.95
N LEU A 290 9.71 16.31 -5.93
CA LEU A 290 9.12 15.58 -7.05
C LEU A 290 7.70 15.14 -6.68
N PRO A 291 6.78 15.01 -7.65
CA PRO A 291 5.48 14.39 -7.41
C PRO A 291 5.65 12.96 -6.91
N LEU A 292 4.94 12.58 -5.84
CA LEU A 292 4.97 11.23 -5.27
C LEU A 292 4.11 10.26 -6.08
N MET A 293 2.88 10.69 -6.39
CA MET A 293 1.92 9.96 -7.21
C MET A 293 0.91 10.92 -7.84
N SER A 294 0.25 10.47 -8.91
CA SER A 294 -0.93 11.14 -9.47
C SER A 294 -2.19 10.37 -9.07
N ILE A 295 -3.23 11.09 -8.67
CA ILE A 295 -4.46 10.52 -8.12
C ILE A 295 -5.62 10.91 -9.01
N TYR A 296 -6.47 9.95 -9.37
CA TYR A 296 -7.61 10.16 -10.25
C TYR A 296 -8.85 9.50 -9.67
N ASN A 297 -9.97 10.22 -9.67
CA ASN A 297 -11.29 9.65 -9.35
C ASN A 297 -12.20 9.67 -10.60
N SER A 298 -13.47 9.30 -10.43
CA SER A 298 -14.46 9.28 -11.51
C SER A 298 -14.66 10.62 -12.22
N LYS A 299 -14.36 11.76 -11.58
CA LYS A 299 -14.43 13.10 -12.18
C LYS A 299 -13.26 13.37 -13.13
N ASP A 300 -12.16 12.64 -12.99
CA ASP A 300 -10.91 12.85 -13.72
C ASP A 300 -10.73 11.88 -14.90
N ILE A 301 -11.78 11.17 -15.31
CA ILE A 301 -11.72 10.06 -16.28
C ILE A 301 -10.98 10.39 -17.58
N ALA A 302 -11.19 11.60 -18.12
CA ALA A 302 -10.53 12.02 -19.35
C ALA A 302 -9.01 12.15 -19.19
N ALA A 303 -8.56 12.69 -18.04
CA ALA A 303 -7.15 12.82 -17.69
C ALA A 303 -6.55 11.44 -17.34
N TYR A 304 -7.27 10.64 -16.56
CA TYR A 304 -6.87 9.29 -16.21
C TYR A 304 -6.60 8.42 -17.44
N LEU A 305 -7.55 8.37 -18.38
CA LEU A 305 -7.39 7.56 -19.59
C LEU A 305 -6.23 8.04 -20.48
N LYS A 306 -5.92 9.34 -20.50
CA LYS A 306 -4.73 9.86 -21.20
C LYS A 306 -3.46 9.36 -20.52
N THR A 307 -3.43 9.41 -19.19
CA THR A 307 -2.32 8.92 -18.37
C THR A 307 -2.14 7.41 -18.52
N LEU A 308 -3.23 6.63 -18.55
CA LEU A 308 -3.22 5.18 -18.78
C LEU A 308 -2.64 4.84 -20.15
N TYR A 309 -3.08 5.54 -21.22
CA TYR A 309 -2.51 5.35 -22.55
C TYR A 309 -1.01 5.65 -22.59
N GLN A 310 -0.57 6.76 -21.97
CA GLN A 310 0.84 7.10 -21.88
C GLN A 310 1.63 6.05 -21.11
N PHE A 311 1.13 5.62 -19.95
CA PHE A 311 1.71 4.54 -19.16
C PHE A 311 1.89 3.29 -20.02
N GLU A 312 0.85 2.81 -20.69
CA GLU A 312 0.90 1.60 -21.51
C GLU A 312 1.83 1.71 -22.73
N SER A 313 1.99 2.92 -23.29
CA SER A 313 2.91 3.17 -24.42
C SER A 313 4.39 3.05 -24.05
N GLU A 314 4.74 3.06 -22.76
CA GLU A 314 6.11 2.83 -22.30
C GLU A 314 6.47 1.34 -22.45
N ILE A 315 7.25 0.99 -23.47
CA ILE A 315 7.71 -0.39 -23.67
C ILE A 315 8.71 -0.74 -22.56
N CYS A 316 8.31 -1.71 -21.73
CA CYS A 316 9.06 -2.16 -20.55
C CYS A 316 8.49 -3.50 -20.09
N ARG A 317 9.27 -4.26 -19.33
CA ARG A 317 8.79 -5.50 -18.70
C ARG A 317 7.64 -5.18 -17.77
N THR A 318 6.54 -5.89 -17.95
CA THR A 318 5.26 -5.50 -17.38
C THR A 318 4.62 -6.67 -16.65
N ILE A 319 4.09 -6.41 -15.45
CA ILE A 319 3.25 -7.36 -14.72
C ILE A 319 1.93 -6.68 -14.38
N ILE A 320 0.81 -7.34 -14.68
CA ILE A 320 -0.52 -6.90 -14.26
C ILE A 320 -1.18 -7.99 -13.41
N LYS A 321 -1.78 -7.58 -12.31
CA LYS A 321 -2.65 -8.41 -11.48
C LYS A 321 -4.05 -7.80 -11.50
N THR A 322 -5.02 -8.57 -12.00
CA THR A 322 -6.42 -8.12 -12.17
C THR A 322 -7.37 -8.93 -11.30
N GLU A 323 -8.55 -8.35 -11.00
CA GLU A 323 -9.64 -9.05 -10.28
C GLU A 323 -10.23 -10.22 -11.09
N SER A 324 -10.14 -10.16 -12.42
CA SER A 324 -10.55 -11.21 -13.36
C SER A 324 -9.58 -11.29 -14.54
N LEU A 325 -10.06 -11.22 -15.79
CA LEU A 325 -9.24 -11.20 -17.00
C LEU A 325 -9.08 -9.76 -17.49
N SER A 326 -7.85 -9.35 -17.83
CA SER A 326 -7.57 -7.99 -18.26
C SER A 326 -8.30 -7.64 -19.56
N LEU A 327 -8.77 -6.39 -19.68
CA LEU A 327 -9.45 -5.94 -20.89
C LEU A 327 -8.55 -5.97 -22.13
N ILE A 328 -7.23 -5.87 -21.95
CA ILE A 328 -6.28 -5.76 -23.05
C ILE A 328 -6.17 -7.05 -23.88
N THR A 329 -6.48 -8.20 -23.28
CA THR A 329 -6.54 -9.49 -23.96
C THR A 329 -7.91 -9.82 -24.55
N MET A 330 -8.91 -8.96 -24.33
CA MET A 330 -10.26 -9.22 -24.81
C MET A 330 -10.35 -9.00 -26.33
N PRO A 331 -10.93 -9.94 -27.09
CA PRO A 331 -11.23 -9.71 -28.49
C PRO A 331 -12.17 -8.51 -28.68
N GLU A 332 -11.88 -7.66 -29.66
CA GLU A 332 -12.68 -6.45 -29.92
C GLU A 332 -14.16 -6.79 -30.22
N THR A 333 -14.40 -7.90 -30.91
CA THR A 333 -15.75 -8.41 -31.19
C THR A 333 -16.50 -8.76 -29.91
N LEU A 334 -15.83 -9.40 -28.94
CA LEU A 334 -16.40 -9.73 -27.65
C LEU A 334 -16.67 -8.48 -26.81
N PHE A 335 -15.75 -7.52 -26.81
CA PHE A 335 -15.93 -6.24 -26.11
C PHE A 335 -17.16 -5.48 -26.62
N ARG A 336 -17.33 -5.38 -27.94
CA ARG A 336 -18.51 -4.75 -28.56
C ARG A 336 -19.81 -5.45 -28.18
N GLN A 337 -19.83 -6.79 -28.21
CA GLN A 337 -21.00 -7.59 -27.79
C GLN A 337 -21.37 -7.33 -26.32
N ILE A 338 -20.39 -7.30 -25.42
CA ILE A 338 -20.63 -7.01 -24.00
C ILE A 338 -21.15 -5.57 -23.83
N CYS A 339 -20.57 -4.59 -24.54
CA CYS A 339 -21.04 -3.20 -24.49
C CYS A 339 -22.49 -3.06 -24.92
N GLU A 340 -22.88 -3.70 -26.03
CA GLU A 340 -24.27 -3.71 -26.52
C GLU A 340 -25.22 -4.38 -25.51
N ARG A 341 -24.82 -5.52 -24.94
CA ARG A 341 -25.61 -6.25 -23.94
C ARG A 341 -25.80 -5.46 -22.64
N ALA A 342 -24.75 -4.79 -22.18
CA ALA A 342 -24.72 -4.08 -20.91
C ALA A 342 -25.14 -2.61 -21.03
N ASP A 343 -25.58 -2.16 -22.22
CA ASP A 343 -25.95 -0.76 -22.52
C ASP A 343 -24.86 0.25 -22.11
N LEU A 344 -23.59 -0.13 -22.30
CA LEU A 344 -22.47 0.75 -22.00
C LEU A 344 -22.39 1.84 -23.09
N LYS A 345 -22.54 3.10 -22.68
CA LYS A 345 -22.45 4.28 -23.57
C LYS A 345 -20.99 4.51 -24.01
N SER A 346 -20.44 3.67 -24.88
CA SER A 346 -18.98 3.44 -24.91
C SER A 346 -18.26 3.66 -26.26
N LEU A 347 -18.79 4.51 -27.15
CA LEU A 347 -18.08 4.86 -28.40
C LEU A 347 -16.66 5.41 -28.15
N GLN A 348 -16.40 6.05 -27.01
CA GLN A 348 -15.05 6.49 -26.61
C GLN A 348 -14.17 5.37 -26.02
N LEU A 349 -14.78 4.30 -25.46
CA LEU A 349 -14.04 3.18 -24.84
C LEU A 349 -13.53 2.20 -25.90
N GLY A 350 -14.34 1.93 -26.94
CA GLY A 350 -13.93 1.04 -28.02
C GLY A 350 -12.73 1.57 -28.81
N VAL A 351 -12.71 2.87 -29.12
CA VAL A 351 -11.58 3.52 -29.81
C VAL A 351 -10.30 3.45 -28.98
N ARG A 352 -10.40 3.75 -27.67
CA ARG A 352 -9.24 3.71 -26.78
C ARG A 352 -8.74 2.29 -26.53
N LEU A 353 -9.62 1.28 -26.50
CA LEU A 353 -9.18 -0.10 -26.33
C LEU A 353 -8.34 -0.58 -27.53
N ALA A 354 -8.71 -0.20 -28.76
CA ALA A 354 -7.93 -0.54 -29.95
C ALA A 354 -6.50 0.01 -29.88
N ASP A 355 -6.35 1.31 -29.59
CA ASP A 355 -5.04 1.96 -29.46
C ASP A 355 -4.19 1.33 -28.35
N ARG A 356 -4.81 0.97 -27.22
CA ARG A 356 -4.13 0.29 -26.12
C ARG A 356 -3.68 -1.12 -26.50
N ARG A 357 -4.49 -1.85 -27.28
CA ARG A 357 -4.13 -3.18 -27.78
C ARG A 357 -2.91 -3.14 -28.70
N GLU A 358 -2.73 -2.08 -29.49
CA GLU A 358 -1.51 -1.89 -30.28
C GLU A 358 -0.26 -1.76 -29.39
N ASN A 359 -0.34 -0.99 -28.30
CA ASN A 359 0.74 -0.88 -27.32
C ASN A 359 1.04 -2.23 -26.63
N PHE A 360 -0.01 -2.99 -26.30
CA PHE A 360 0.10 -4.33 -25.74
C PHE A 360 0.83 -5.27 -26.70
N HIS A 361 0.38 -5.38 -27.95
CA HIS A 361 1.02 -6.22 -28.95
C HIS A 361 2.48 -5.83 -29.17
N SER A 362 2.81 -4.52 -29.19
CA SER A 362 4.19 -4.04 -29.26
C SER A 362 5.03 -4.50 -28.06
N SER A 363 4.44 -4.56 -26.86
CA SER A 363 5.11 -5.03 -25.65
C SER A 363 5.38 -6.54 -25.66
N LEU A 364 4.54 -7.32 -26.36
CA LEU A 364 4.69 -8.78 -26.51
C LEU A 364 5.87 -9.19 -27.40
N GLU A 365 6.47 -8.25 -28.14
CA GLU A 365 7.60 -8.52 -29.03
C GLU A 365 8.97 -8.20 -28.42
N ILE A 366 9.02 -7.44 -27.32
CA ILE A 366 10.26 -6.80 -26.84
C ILE A 366 10.62 -7.18 -25.39
N ASP A 367 9.84 -6.72 -24.40
CA ASP A 367 10.24 -6.79 -22.97
C ASP A 367 9.36 -7.70 -22.11
N GLY A 368 8.26 -8.19 -22.68
CA GLY A 368 7.39 -9.19 -22.09
C GLY A 368 6.34 -8.68 -21.11
N PHE A 369 5.24 -9.42 -21.07
CA PHE A 369 4.01 -9.07 -20.37
C PHE A 369 3.48 -10.28 -19.62
N THR A 370 3.39 -10.16 -18.29
CA THR A 370 2.91 -11.23 -17.42
C THR A 370 1.60 -10.85 -16.76
N GLU A 371 0.58 -11.68 -16.89
CA GLU A 371 -0.68 -11.54 -16.16
C GLU A 371 -0.74 -12.48 -14.96
N ILE A 372 -1.12 -11.95 -13.80
CA ILE A 372 -1.51 -12.72 -12.64
C ILE A 372 -3.04 -12.72 -12.59
N ILE A 373 -3.64 -13.86 -12.93
CA ILE A 373 -5.10 -14.03 -12.94
C ILE A 373 -5.53 -15.06 -11.90
N SER A 374 -6.78 -14.97 -11.46
CA SER A 374 -7.45 -16.02 -10.68
C SER A 374 -8.56 -16.64 -11.53
N LEU A 375 -8.67 -17.96 -11.50
CA LEU A 375 -9.81 -18.66 -12.11
C LEU A 375 -10.91 -18.81 -11.05
N PRO A 376 -12.10 -18.22 -11.23
CA PRO A 376 -13.18 -18.32 -10.26
C PRO A 376 -13.77 -19.73 -10.25
N GLU A 377 -14.44 -20.11 -9.18
CA GLU A 377 -15.20 -21.37 -9.14
C GLU A 377 -16.27 -21.40 -10.24
N PRO A 378 -16.45 -22.51 -11.00
CA PRO A 378 -17.43 -22.61 -12.08
C PRO A 378 -18.84 -22.10 -11.72
N ARG A 379 -19.27 -22.37 -10.48
CA ARG A 379 -20.57 -21.94 -9.95
C ARG A 379 -20.69 -20.42 -9.80
N GLU A 380 -19.61 -19.71 -9.48
CA GLU A 380 -19.65 -18.25 -9.39
C GLU A 380 -19.94 -17.62 -10.75
N LEU A 381 -19.35 -18.17 -11.81
CA LEU A 381 -19.56 -17.70 -13.17
C LEU A 381 -21.00 -17.98 -13.64
N ILE A 382 -21.51 -19.18 -13.37
CA ILE A 382 -22.89 -19.58 -13.72
C ILE A 382 -23.92 -18.70 -12.98
N ASN A 383 -23.65 -18.35 -11.73
CA ASN A 383 -24.51 -17.47 -10.94
C ASN A 383 -24.38 -15.98 -11.32
N GLY A 384 -23.56 -15.63 -12.32
CA GLY A 384 -23.38 -14.26 -12.77
C GLY A 384 -22.59 -13.38 -11.79
N ASN A 385 -21.69 -13.96 -11.01
CA ASN A 385 -20.95 -13.25 -9.96
C ASN A 385 -19.53 -12.85 -10.36
N VAL A 386 -19.06 -13.18 -11.57
CA VAL A 386 -17.71 -12.86 -12.04
C VAL A 386 -17.72 -11.53 -12.80
N ARG A 387 -17.02 -10.54 -12.26
CA ARG A 387 -16.96 -9.18 -12.80
C ARG A 387 -16.05 -9.10 -14.02
N LEU A 388 -16.42 -8.24 -14.96
CA LEU A 388 -15.52 -7.74 -15.98
C LEU A 388 -14.58 -6.71 -15.34
N ALA A 389 -13.28 -6.83 -15.60
CA ALA A 389 -12.26 -5.91 -15.08
C ALA A 389 -12.33 -4.53 -15.77
N LEU A 390 -13.38 -3.76 -15.49
CA LEU A 390 -13.62 -2.41 -16.00
C LEU A 390 -12.89 -1.33 -15.16
N SER A 391 -11.79 -1.68 -14.49
CA SER A 391 -11.00 -0.77 -13.65
C SER A 391 -10.59 0.51 -14.39
N ASP A 392 -10.45 0.43 -15.70
CA ASP A 392 -10.06 1.55 -16.58
C ASP A 392 -11.14 2.65 -16.67
N LEU A 393 -12.37 2.37 -16.25
CA LEU A 393 -13.49 3.31 -16.36
C LEU A 393 -13.67 4.19 -15.13
N LEU A 394 -13.12 3.80 -13.98
CA LEU A 394 -13.39 4.44 -12.68
C LEU A 394 -14.90 4.67 -12.44
N GLU A 395 -15.73 3.76 -12.94
CA GLU A 395 -17.19 3.77 -12.77
C GLU A 395 -17.60 2.72 -11.72
N THR A 396 -18.74 2.95 -11.08
CA THR A 396 -19.31 2.03 -10.10
C THR A 396 -20.15 0.92 -10.75
N ASP A 397 -20.51 1.10 -12.02
CA ASP A 397 -21.37 0.16 -12.72
C ASP A 397 -20.60 -1.14 -12.97
N THR A 398 -21.09 -2.20 -12.34
CA THR A 398 -20.44 -3.51 -12.42
C THR A 398 -21.08 -4.32 -13.53
N VAL A 399 -20.27 -4.70 -14.52
CA VAL A 399 -20.67 -5.64 -15.57
C VAL A 399 -20.16 -7.02 -15.22
N TYR A 400 -21.02 -8.03 -15.37
CA TYR A 400 -20.67 -9.43 -15.11
C TYR A 400 -20.56 -10.21 -16.42
N TYR A 401 -19.62 -11.16 -16.44
CA TYR A 401 -19.50 -12.12 -17.52
C TYR A 401 -20.67 -13.09 -17.54
N THR A 402 -21.13 -13.41 -18.74
CA THR A 402 -21.80 -14.69 -18.98
C THR A 402 -20.74 -15.81 -19.13
N PRO A 403 -21.11 -17.08 -18.89
CA PRO A 403 -20.18 -18.19 -19.08
C PRO A 403 -19.59 -18.27 -20.50
N ALA A 404 -20.40 -18.01 -21.53
CA ALA A 404 -19.96 -18.02 -22.92
C ALA A 404 -18.93 -16.92 -23.22
N GLU A 405 -19.16 -15.70 -22.71
CA GLU A 405 -18.23 -14.59 -22.88
C GLU A 405 -16.90 -14.85 -22.17
N TYR A 406 -16.94 -15.40 -20.95
CA TYR A 406 -15.71 -15.72 -20.20
C TYR A 406 -14.89 -16.81 -20.90
N ILE A 407 -15.55 -17.87 -21.40
CA ILE A 407 -14.89 -18.92 -22.19
C ILE A 407 -14.26 -18.31 -23.46
N SER A 408 -14.98 -17.41 -24.15
CA SER A 408 -14.45 -16.73 -25.32
C SER A 408 -13.22 -15.88 -25.00
N HIS A 409 -13.20 -15.21 -23.84
CA HIS A 409 -12.05 -14.43 -23.41
C HIS A 409 -10.86 -15.34 -23.02
N LEU A 410 -11.09 -16.43 -22.29
CA LEU A 410 -10.03 -17.40 -21.98
C LEU A 410 -9.41 -18.03 -23.23
N LYS A 411 -10.20 -18.26 -24.29
CA LYS A 411 -9.69 -18.73 -25.59
C LYS A 411 -8.75 -17.70 -26.23
N SER A 412 -9.05 -16.40 -26.11
CA SER A 412 -8.13 -15.33 -26.52
C SER A 412 -6.84 -15.36 -25.72
N VAL A 413 -6.91 -15.49 -24.39
CA VAL A 413 -5.72 -15.62 -23.53
C VAL A 413 -4.86 -16.82 -23.93
N LEU A 414 -5.48 -17.98 -24.22
CA LEU A 414 -4.80 -19.16 -24.73
C LEU A 414 -4.10 -18.92 -26.07
N GLU A 415 -4.74 -18.18 -26.98
CA GLU A 415 -4.16 -17.83 -28.27
C GLU A 415 -2.89 -16.99 -28.10
N HIS A 416 -2.91 -15.99 -27.21
CA HIS A 416 -1.72 -15.20 -26.89
C HIS A 416 -0.63 -16.06 -26.24
N LEU A 417 -0.97 -16.95 -25.30
CA LEU A 417 -0.01 -17.87 -24.66
C LEU A 417 0.71 -18.80 -25.65
N GLN A 418 0.02 -19.18 -26.72
CA GLN A 418 0.53 -20.09 -27.74
C GLN A 418 1.34 -19.38 -28.83
N ASN A 419 0.96 -18.15 -29.18
CA ASN A 419 1.49 -17.45 -30.34
C ASN A 419 2.50 -16.33 -29.99
N CYS A 420 2.54 -15.88 -28.74
CA CYS A 420 3.41 -14.78 -28.31
C CYS A 420 4.46 -15.28 -27.31
N GLU A 421 5.74 -15.25 -27.71
CA GLU A 421 6.86 -15.77 -26.92
C GLU A 421 7.00 -15.06 -25.56
N TYR A 422 6.77 -13.74 -25.51
CA TYR A 422 6.94 -12.93 -24.30
C TYR A 422 5.63 -12.64 -23.55
N TYR A 423 4.54 -13.34 -23.87
CA TYR A 423 3.31 -13.27 -23.10
C TYR A 423 3.23 -14.44 -22.12
N HIS A 424 3.00 -14.13 -20.85
CA HIS A 424 2.98 -15.12 -19.78
C HIS A 424 1.75 -14.95 -18.88
N VAL A 425 1.25 -16.06 -18.36
CA VAL A 425 0.11 -16.06 -17.43
C VAL A 425 0.47 -16.90 -16.21
N HIS A 426 0.37 -16.30 -15.03
CA HIS A 426 0.42 -16.97 -13.75
C HIS A 426 -1.00 -17.09 -13.19
N ILE A 427 -1.43 -18.31 -12.87
CA ILE A 427 -2.74 -18.57 -12.28
C ILE A 427 -2.56 -18.68 -10.77
N SER A 428 -3.09 -17.69 -10.05
CA SER A 428 -3.06 -17.64 -8.60
C SER A 428 -3.90 -18.76 -7.99
N GLU A 429 -3.40 -19.38 -6.91
CA GLU A 429 -4.13 -20.36 -6.10
C GLU A 429 -5.11 -19.70 -5.12
N LYS A 430 -5.02 -18.38 -4.92
CA LYS A 430 -5.94 -17.63 -4.08
C LYS A 430 -7.18 -17.25 -4.89
N HIS A 431 -8.34 -17.70 -4.42
CA HIS A 431 -9.67 -17.35 -4.96
C HIS A 431 -10.32 -16.16 -4.24
N GLU A 432 -9.57 -15.44 -3.39
CA GLU A 432 -10.09 -14.27 -2.70
C GLU A 432 -10.35 -13.15 -3.72
N ARG A 433 -11.53 -12.53 -3.63
CA ARG A 433 -11.84 -11.35 -4.43
C ARG A 433 -11.00 -10.19 -3.95
N GLU A 434 -10.20 -9.67 -4.86
CA GLU A 434 -9.46 -8.44 -4.66
C GLU A 434 -10.19 -7.30 -5.37
N ASP A 435 -10.54 -6.26 -4.65
CA ASP A 435 -11.17 -5.05 -5.21
C ASP A 435 -10.13 -4.05 -5.72
N PHE A 436 -8.98 -4.53 -6.21
CA PHE A 436 -7.94 -3.68 -6.78
C PHE A 436 -7.21 -4.33 -7.96
N VAL A 437 -6.62 -3.50 -8.80
CA VAL A 437 -5.70 -3.86 -9.89
C VAL A 437 -4.33 -3.28 -9.58
N ILE A 438 -3.30 -4.08 -9.80
CA ILE A 438 -1.90 -3.64 -9.75
C ILE A 438 -1.32 -3.80 -11.15
N TYR A 439 -0.88 -2.71 -11.75
CA TYR A 439 -0.30 -2.71 -13.08
C TYR A 439 1.08 -2.05 -13.01
N ALA A 440 2.14 -2.86 -13.06
CA ALA A 440 3.51 -2.44 -12.79
C ALA A 440 4.38 -2.54 -14.05
N LYS A 441 5.20 -1.51 -14.27
CA LYS A 441 6.29 -1.48 -15.25
C LYS A 441 7.62 -1.40 -14.51
N GLU A 442 8.51 -2.35 -14.78
CA GLU A 442 9.79 -2.53 -14.08
C GLU A 442 10.59 -1.22 -14.01
N ASP A 443 10.98 -0.80 -12.81
CA ASP A 443 11.78 0.42 -12.55
C ASP A 443 11.21 1.74 -13.12
N ARG A 444 9.92 1.78 -13.50
CA ARG A 444 9.28 2.97 -14.11
C ARG A 444 8.15 3.51 -13.26
N SER A 445 7.07 2.75 -13.15
CA SER A 445 5.85 3.21 -12.51
C SER A 445 4.90 2.07 -12.20
N VAL A 446 4.00 2.33 -11.26
CA VAL A 446 2.95 1.38 -10.85
C VAL A 446 1.63 2.12 -10.84
N LEU A 447 0.66 1.59 -11.57
CA LEU A 447 -0.71 2.01 -11.53
C LEU A 447 -1.49 1.08 -10.61
N LEU A 448 -2.01 1.62 -9.51
CA LEU A 448 -2.92 0.95 -8.60
C LEU A 448 -4.33 1.46 -8.84
N VAL A 449 -5.29 0.57 -9.00
CA VAL A 449 -6.69 0.97 -9.18
C VAL A 449 -7.54 0.25 -8.15
N LYS A 450 -8.22 1.01 -7.29
CA LYS A 450 -9.29 0.50 -6.43
C LYS A 450 -10.58 0.44 -7.24
N ILE A 451 -11.18 -0.74 -7.30
CA ILE A 451 -12.39 -1.03 -8.08
C ILE A 451 -13.64 -0.82 -7.23
N SER A 452 -13.57 -1.11 -5.93
CA SER A 452 -14.69 -0.90 -5.01
C SER A 452 -15.04 0.59 -4.90
N ALA A 453 -16.31 0.90 -4.64
CA ALA A 453 -16.75 2.29 -4.48
C ALA A 453 -16.13 2.95 -3.22
N PRO A 454 -15.70 4.23 -3.28
CA PRO A 454 -15.48 4.99 -4.51
C PRO A 454 -14.21 4.50 -5.24
N PRO A 455 -14.24 4.38 -6.59
CA PRO A 455 -13.07 3.97 -7.35
C PRO A 455 -12.01 5.08 -7.37
N VAL A 456 -10.75 4.70 -7.28
CA VAL A 456 -9.60 5.61 -7.36
C VAL A 456 -8.45 4.94 -8.11
N ALA A 457 -7.75 5.70 -8.93
CA ALA A 457 -6.49 5.28 -9.55
C ALA A 457 -5.33 6.11 -8.99
N LEU A 458 -4.24 5.43 -8.64
CA LEU A 458 -2.99 5.99 -8.14
C LEU A 458 -1.86 5.59 -9.10
N LEU A 459 -1.28 6.57 -9.81
CA LEU A 459 -0.05 6.35 -10.58
C LEU A 459 1.16 6.76 -9.74
N ILE A 460 1.90 5.77 -9.26
CA ILE A 460 3.09 5.94 -8.42
C ILE A 460 4.34 5.91 -9.30
N LYS A 461 5.24 6.88 -9.10
CA LYS A 461 6.52 7.01 -9.83
C LYS A 461 7.74 7.09 -8.91
N GLU A 462 7.55 7.01 -7.59
CA GLU A 462 8.65 7.00 -6.64
C GLU A 462 9.37 5.63 -6.68
N GLY A 463 10.68 5.67 -6.84
CA GLY A 463 11.48 4.49 -7.21
C GLY A 463 11.44 3.34 -6.20
N ASN A 464 11.43 3.63 -4.89
CA ASN A 464 11.39 2.58 -3.87
C ASN A 464 10.02 1.91 -3.82
N MET A 465 8.94 2.70 -3.94
CA MET A 465 7.58 2.15 -4.04
C MET A 465 7.43 1.31 -5.31
N THR A 466 7.88 1.80 -6.47
CA THR A 466 7.77 1.04 -7.72
C THR A 466 8.52 -0.29 -7.65
N ALA A 467 9.72 -0.31 -7.07
CA ALA A 467 10.49 -1.53 -6.85
C ALA A 467 9.79 -2.48 -5.86
N ALA A 468 9.21 -1.95 -4.78
CA ALA A 468 8.48 -2.74 -3.79
C ALA A 468 7.28 -3.50 -4.39
N PHE A 469 6.46 -2.81 -5.19
CA PHE A 469 5.33 -3.42 -5.88
C PHE A 469 5.78 -4.42 -6.94
N TRP A 470 6.88 -4.15 -7.64
CA TRP A 470 7.47 -5.08 -8.60
C TRP A 470 7.91 -6.39 -7.91
N ASP A 471 8.69 -6.28 -6.83
CA ASP A 471 9.16 -7.44 -6.05
C ASP A 471 8.01 -8.20 -5.42
N TYR A 472 6.96 -7.50 -4.96
CA TYR A 472 5.74 -8.11 -4.46
C TYR A 472 5.07 -8.99 -5.54
N LEU A 473 4.84 -8.46 -6.74
CA LEU A 473 4.23 -9.21 -7.84
C LEU A 473 5.11 -10.39 -8.29
N ARG A 474 6.44 -10.20 -8.36
CA ARG A 474 7.38 -11.29 -8.66
C ARG A 474 7.33 -12.39 -7.60
N THR A 475 7.19 -12.03 -6.33
CA THR A 475 7.06 -12.98 -5.22
C THR A 475 5.76 -13.78 -5.33
N LEU A 476 4.65 -13.15 -5.73
CA LEU A 476 3.38 -13.85 -5.99
C LEU A 476 3.51 -14.90 -7.09
N ILE A 477 4.21 -14.58 -8.18
CA ILE A 477 4.48 -15.53 -9.27
C ILE A 477 5.45 -16.63 -8.82
N GLY A 478 6.42 -16.27 -7.99
CA GLY A 478 7.55 -17.08 -7.57
C GLY A 478 8.77 -16.86 -8.47
N GLU A 479 9.91 -16.52 -7.88
CA GLU A 479 11.13 -16.10 -8.60
C GLU A 479 11.51 -17.02 -9.77
N LYS A 480 11.48 -18.34 -9.54
CA LYS A 480 11.82 -19.34 -10.57
C LYS A 480 10.85 -19.33 -11.74
N LEU A 481 9.55 -19.17 -11.46
CA LEU A 481 8.51 -19.16 -12.49
C LEU A 481 8.50 -17.83 -13.25
N PHE A 482 8.89 -16.74 -12.61
CA PHE A 482 9.05 -15.46 -13.29
C PHE A 482 10.25 -15.44 -14.24
N ASP A 483 11.38 -16.01 -13.83
CA ASP A 483 12.59 -16.08 -14.67
C ASP A 483 12.48 -17.17 -15.75
N ARG A 484 11.66 -18.19 -15.52
CA ARG A 484 11.39 -19.28 -16.48
C ARG A 484 9.89 -19.59 -16.49
N PRO A 485 9.10 -18.81 -17.24
CA PRO A 485 7.67 -19.00 -17.35
C PRO A 485 7.32 -20.38 -17.94
N ASP A 486 6.26 -20.99 -17.41
CA ASP A 486 5.72 -22.25 -17.92
C ASP A 486 4.34 -22.02 -18.55
N ASN A 487 4.36 -21.47 -19.77
CA ASN A 487 3.15 -21.23 -20.55
C ASN A 487 2.38 -22.54 -20.86
N THR A 488 3.07 -23.70 -20.85
CA THR A 488 2.44 -25.01 -21.09
C THR A 488 1.54 -25.37 -19.91
N ALA A 489 2.07 -25.31 -18.68
CA ALA A 489 1.29 -25.57 -17.48
C ALA A 489 0.11 -24.59 -17.31
N ALA A 490 0.31 -23.30 -17.60
CA ALA A 490 -0.76 -22.31 -17.59
C ALA A 490 -1.86 -22.65 -18.62
N SER A 491 -1.46 -22.98 -19.85
CA SER A 491 -2.39 -23.36 -20.93
C SER A 491 -3.19 -24.62 -20.58
N GLU A 492 -2.54 -25.65 -20.04
CA GLU A 492 -3.21 -26.88 -19.61
C GLU A 492 -4.26 -26.63 -18.52
N ARG A 493 -3.95 -25.76 -17.54
CA ARG A 493 -4.89 -25.36 -16.49
C ARG A 493 -6.10 -24.63 -17.06
N ILE A 494 -5.90 -23.66 -17.97
CA ILE A 494 -7.00 -22.93 -18.59
C ILE A 494 -7.87 -23.87 -19.44
N VAL A 495 -7.28 -24.76 -20.24
CA VAL A 495 -8.02 -25.74 -21.04
C VAL A 495 -8.84 -26.69 -20.17
N LYS A 496 -8.26 -27.16 -19.06
CA LYS A 496 -8.97 -28.00 -18.09
C LYS A 496 -10.16 -27.26 -17.49
N TYR A 497 -9.96 -26.00 -17.09
CA TYR A 497 -11.00 -25.16 -16.51
C TYR A 497 -12.15 -24.86 -17.50
N ILE A 498 -11.85 -24.58 -18.77
CA ILE A 498 -12.89 -24.40 -19.81
C ILE A 498 -13.75 -25.67 -19.94
N LYS A 499 -13.14 -26.86 -19.97
CA LYS A 499 -13.89 -28.13 -20.04
C LYS A 499 -14.77 -28.35 -18.82
N GLU A 500 -14.28 -27.99 -17.64
CA GLU A 500 -15.04 -28.07 -16.39
C GLU A 500 -16.25 -27.14 -16.40
N LEU A 501 -16.08 -25.90 -16.86
CA LEU A 501 -17.17 -24.95 -17.07
C LEU A 501 -18.21 -25.48 -18.06
N GLU A 502 -17.79 -25.95 -19.24
CA GLU A 502 -18.68 -26.50 -20.27
C GLU A 502 -19.47 -27.72 -19.74
N ASN A 503 -18.82 -28.59 -18.96
CA ASN A 503 -19.50 -29.73 -18.33
C ASN A 503 -20.52 -29.30 -17.28
N THR A 504 -20.19 -28.29 -16.47
CA THR A 504 -21.09 -27.77 -15.42
C THR A 504 -22.31 -27.07 -16.03
N LEU A 505 -22.12 -26.37 -17.15
CA LEU A 505 -23.21 -25.77 -17.92
C LEU A 505 -24.17 -26.81 -18.50
N ASN A 506 -23.66 -27.98 -18.92
CA ASN A 506 -24.51 -29.05 -19.46
C ASN A 506 -25.31 -29.81 -18.38
N GLN A 507 -25.02 -29.59 -17.10
CA GLN A 507 -25.73 -30.20 -15.96
C GLN A 507 -26.85 -29.32 -15.39
N HIS A 508 -26.93 -28.06 -15.83
CA HIS A 508 -27.93 -27.06 -15.47
C HIS A 508 -28.79 -26.71 -16.68
#